data_AF-A0A8J3YG17-F1
#
_entry.id   AF-A0A8J3YG17-F1
#
_cell.length_a   1.000
_cell.length_b   1.000
_cell.length_c   1.000
_cell.angle_alpha   90.00
_cell.angle_beta   90.00
_cell.angle_gamma   90.00
#
_symmetry.space_group_name_H-M   'P 1'
#
loop_
_entity.id
_entity.type
_entity.pdbx_description
1 polymer ?
#
loop_
_entity_poly.entity_id
_entity_poly.type
_entity_poly.pdbx_seq_one_letter_code
_entity_poly.pdbx_strand_id
1 'polypeptide(L)'
;MKRRTLDVILSIGGLGLAVLVLVVGIVLTANANFANDYVRDQLGQQHITFKPAANLTAEEKKSECLVKYAGQALTTGKQAECYANEFIGLHLKSTAGGKTYAELGDVQTQLRAQIATATQAGDTAKATDLQKQLTEATTQRETVFKGETLRGLLLTSYGFSEFGTKAAQAATVAYLAAGLLFLLAAAGVVHAVRTPATVGFAVPDSPRELIES
;
A
#
# COMPACT_ATOMS: atom_id res chain seq x y z
N MET A 1 37.93 -32.84 10.79
CA MET A 1 38.17 -31.38 10.72
C MET A 1 38.38 -30.84 12.13
N LYS A 2 39.25 -29.84 12.36
CA LYS A 2 39.43 -29.23 13.69
C LYS A 2 38.22 -28.38 14.03
N ARG A 3 37.73 -28.44 15.29
CA ARG A 3 36.56 -27.68 15.74
C ARG A 3 36.74 -26.17 15.52
N ARG A 4 37.93 -25.65 15.87
CA ARG A 4 38.33 -24.27 15.62
C ARG A 4 38.24 -23.85 14.14
N THR A 5 38.55 -24.75 13.19
CA THR A 5 38.45 -24.44 11.75
C THR A 5 37.00 -24.32 11.32
N LEU A 6 36.12 -25.20 11.82
CA LEU A 6 34.68 -25.12 11.55
C LEU A 6 34.08 -23.82 12.08
N ASP A 7 34.42 -23.44 13.32
CA ASP A 7 33.92 -22.22 13.95
C ASP A 7 34.30 -20.96 13.15
N VAL A 8 35.54 -20.90 12.66
CA VAL A 8 36.01 -19.78 11.82
C VAL A 8 35.26 -19.73 10.48
N ILE A 9 35.09 -20.87 9.80
CA ILE A 9 34.37 -20.94 8.53
C ILE A 9 32.91 -20.48 8.71
N LEU A 10 32.22 -21.00 9.72
CA LEU A 10 30.84 -20.63 10.02
C LEU A 10 30.72 -19.15 10.40
N SER A 11 31.68 -18.61 11.15
CA SER A 11 31.69 -17.20 11.55
C SER A 11 31.90 -16.27 10.37
N ILE A 12 32.84 -16.58 9.47
CA ILE A 12 33.08 -15.79 8.25
C ILE A 12 31.86 -15.85 7.32
N GLY A 13 31.30 -17.05 7.12
CA GLY A 13 30.08 -17.22 6.32
C GLY A 13 28.90 -16.46 6.91
N GLY A 14 28.71 -16.55 8.22
CA GLY A 14 27.67 -15.81 8.96
C GLY A 14 27.85 -14.30 8.88
N LEU A 15 29.08 -13.81 9.00
CA LEU A 15 29.40 -12.37 8.84
C LEU A 15 29.11 -11.90 7.41
N GLY A 16 29.50 -12.69 6.40
CA GLY A 16 29.21 -12.39 4.99
C GLY A 16 27.70 -12.28 4.74
N LEU A 17 26.91 -13.22 5.28
CA LEU A 17 25.45 -13.17 5.20
C LEU A 17 24.87 -11.97 5.96
N ALA A 18 25.39 -11.65 7.15
CA ALA A 18 24.97 -10.50 7.93
C ALA A 18 25.13 -9.19 7.15
N VAL A 19 26.28 -9.01 6.48
CA VAL A 19 26.55 -7.84 5.63
C VAL A 19 25.59 -7.79 4.45
N LEU A 20 25.34 -8.92 3.79
CA LEU A 20 24.41 -8.98 2.66
C LEU A 20 22.99 -8.58 3.08
N VAL A 21 22.49 -9.13 4.19
CA VAL A 21 21.15 -8.83 4.71
C VAL A 21 21.06 -7.37 5.18
N LEU A 22 22.14 -6.82 5.76
CA LEU A 22 22.22 -5.41 6.12
C LEU A 22 22.05 -4.50 4.89
N VAL A 23 22.73 -4.82 3.79
CA VAL A 23 22.61 -4.07 2.52
C VAL A 23 21.17 -4.12 2.00
N VAL A 24 20.53 -5.30 2.05
CA VAL A 24 19.11 -5.45 1.69
C VAL A 24 18.22 -4.53 2.56
N GLY A 25 18.45 -4.48 3.87
CA GLY A 25 17.73 -3.57 4.77
C GLY A 25 17.88 -2.10 4.39
N ILE A 26 19.08 -1.66 4.00
CA ILE A 26 19.36 -0.29 3.53
C ILE A 26 18.58 0.01 2.24
N VAL A 27 18.64 -0.89 1.26
CA VAL A 27 17.91 -0.73 -0.02
C VAL A 27 16.41 -0.64 0.22
N LEU A 28 15.85 -1.51 1.08
CA LEU A 28 14.42 -1.49 1.42
C LEU A 28 14.03 -0.19 2.12
N THR A 29 14.86 0.33 3.02
CA THR A 29 14.64 1.63 3.67
C THR A 29 14.64 2.78 2.65
N ALA A 30 15.56 2.78 1.70
CA ALA A 30 15.60 3.78 0.64
C ALA A 30 14.32 3.77 -0.22
N ASN A 31 13.83 2.57 -0.59
CA ASN A 31 12.56 2.42 -1.32
C ASN A 31 11.35 2.85 -0.49
N ALA A 32 11.35 2.55 0.82
CA ALA A 32 10.31 3.00 1.73
C ALA A 32 10.24 4.53 1.79
N ASN A 33 11.38 5.20 1.90
CA ASN A 33 11.45 6.66 1.93
C ASN A 33 11.00 7.25 0.59
N PHE A 34 11.50 6.73 -0.54
CA PHE A 34 11.09 7.17 -1.87
C PHE A 34 9.57 7.12 -2.05
N ALA A 35 8.93 6.00 -1.71
CA ALA A 35 7.49 5.85 -1.87
C ALA A 35 6.71 6.88 -1.03
N ASN A 36 7.11 7.10 0.22
CA ASN A 36 6.42 8.05 1.11
C ASN A 36 6.66 9.50 0.72
N ASP A 37 7.90 9.88 0.39
CA ASP A 37 8.25 11.23 -0.04
C ASP A 37 7.59 11.58 -1.37
N TYR A 38 7.64 10.67 -2.34
CA TYR A 38 6.99 10.89 -3.64
C TYR A 38 5.48 11.07 -3.49
N VAL A 39 4.81 10.21 -2.71
CA VAL A 39 3.37 10.36 -2.44
C VAL A 39 3.08 11.70 -1.76
N ARG A 40 3.86 12.08 -0.75
CA ARG A 40 3.67 13.36 -0.06
C ARG A 40 3.80 14.55 -1.00
N ASP A 41 4.84 14.55 -1.82
CA ASP A 41 5.14 15.68 -2.70
C ASP A 41 4.10 15.78 -3.82
N GLN A 42 3.70 14.66 -4.43
CA GLN A 42 2.68 14.66 -5.49
C GLN A 42 1.29 15.04 -4.99
N LEU A 43 0.89 14.54 -3.81
CA LEU A 43 -0.39 14.92 -3.20
C LEU A 43 -0.37 16.38 -2.74
N GLY A 44 0.75 16.85 -2.17
CA GLY A 44 0.93 18.24 -1.77
C GLY A 44 0.79 19.23 -2.94
N GLN A 45 1.26 18.86 -4.13
CA GLN A 45 1.10 19.67 -5.35
C GLN A 45 -0.36 19.85 -5.79
N GLN A 46 -1.28 19.01 -5.32
CA GLN A 46 -2.70 19.16 -5.65
C GLN A 46 -3.39 20.25 -4.84
N HIS A 47 -2.76 20.75 -3.76
CA HIS A 47 -3.32 21.75 -2.86
C HIS A 47 -4.73 21.41 -2.33
N ILE A 48 -5.02 20.12 -2.15
CA ILE A 48 -6.29 19.64 -1.61
C ILE A 48 -6.25 19.74 -0.08
N THR A 49 -7.27 20.38 0.49
CA THR A 49 -7.44 20.51 1.94
C THR A 49 -8.79 19.91 2.33
N PHE A 50 -8.80 19.08 3.37
CA PHE A 50 -10.05 18.57 3.94
C PHE A 50 -10.89 19.73 4.46
N LYS A 51 -12.21 19.63 4.34
CA LYS A 51 -13.11 20.64 4.92
C LYS A 51 -12.81 20.82 6.41
N PRO A 52 -12.82 22.06 6.92
CA PRO A 52 -12.78 22.30 8.36
C PRO A 52 -13.94 21.60 9.06
N ALA A 53 -13.74 21.14 10.30
CA ALA A 53 -14.74 20.35 11.03
C ALA A 53 -16.10 21.05 11.16
N ALA A 54 -16.08 22.38 11.30
CA ALA A 54 -17.28 23.22 11.34
C ALA A 54 -18.12 23.16 10.05
N ASN A 55 -17.48 22.88 8.91
CA ASN A 55 -18.09 22.89 7.58
C ASN A 55 -18.44 21.50 7.05
N LEU A 56 -18.20 20.45 7.84
CA LEU A 56 -18.63 19.09 7.49
C LEU A 56 -20.15 18.97 7.59
N THR A 57 -20.78 18.34 6.59
CA THR A 57 -22.20 18.00 6.65
C THR A 57 -22.48 16.96 7.73
N ALA A 58 -23.76 16.78 8.10
CA ALA A 58 -24.15 15.74 9.05
C ALA A 58 -23.75 14.34 8.58
N GLU A 59 -23.77 14.08 7.27
CA GLU A 59 -23.35 12.80 6.70
C GLU A 59 -21.82 12.65 6.72
N GLU A 60 -21.08 13.69 6.33
CA GLU A 60 -19.61 13.69 6.36
C GLU A 60 -19.06 13.49 7.78
N LYS A 61 -19.75 14.02 8.80
CA LYS A 61 -19.39 13.85 10.22
C LYS A 61 -19.50 12.40 10.73
N LYS A 62 -20.20 11.51 10.02
CA LYS A 62 -20.26 10.09 10.37
C LYS A 62 -18.96 9.36 10.04
N SER A 63 -18.14 9.90 9.14
CA SER A 63 -16.85 9.32 8.81
C SER A 63 -15.78 9.77 9.79
N GLU A 64 -15.30 8.84 10.61
CA GLU A 64 -14.26 9.11 11.60
C GLU A 64 -12.99 9.68 10.96
N CYS A 65 -12.62 9.23 9.76
CA CYS A 65 -11.42 9.71 9.09
C CYS A 65 -11.57 11.14 8.57
N LEU A 66 -12.76 11.54 8.08
CA LEU A 66 -13.01 12.91 7.65
C LEU A 66 -12.97 13.87 8.84
N VAL A 67 -13.49 13.44 9.99
CA VAL A 67 -13.39 14.21 11.24
C VAL A 67 -11.93 14.28 11.70
N LYS A 68 -11.19 13.17 11.67
CA LYS A 68 -9.78 13.10 12.07
C LYS A 68 -8.88 14.03 11.24
N TYR A 69 -9.12 14.11 9.94
CA TYR A 69 -8.30 14.90 9.01
C TYR A 69 -8.88 16.28 8.69
N ALA A 70 -9.97 16.69 9.35
CA ALA A 70 -10.64 17.95 9.07
C ALA A 70 -9.67 19.15 9.14
N GLY A 71 -9.70 19.99 8.10
CA GLY A 71 -8.84 21.17 7.97
C GLY A 71 -7.37 20.88 7.63
N GLN A 72 -6.96 19.62 7.52
CA GLN A 72 -5.58 19.26 7.16
C GLN A 72 -5.40 19.24 5.64
N ALA A 73 -4.16 19.47 5.19
CA ALA A 73 -3.78 19.24 3.81
C ALA A 73 -3.71 17.72 3.53
N LEU A 74 -4.15 17.30 2.35
CA LEU A 74 -4.08 15.92 1.87
C LEU A 74 -2.66 15.66 1.34
N THR A 75 -1.78 15.11 2.17
CA THR A 75 -0.35 14.90 1.86
C THR A 75 0.15 13.51 2.22
N THR A 76 -0.71 12.61 2.68
CA THR A 76 -0.34 11.23 3.01
C THR A 76 -1.25 10.24 2.31
N GLY A 77 -0.77 9.01 2.08
CA GLY A 77 -1.58 7.98 1.46
C GLY A 77 -2.84 7.62 2.25
N LYS A 78 -2.79 7.63 3.59
CA LYS A 78 -3.98 7.41 4.43
C LYS A 78 -5.01 8.53 4.33
N GLN A 79 -4.56 9.78 4.17
CA GLN A 79 -5.47 10.87 3.84
C GLN A 79 -6.05 10.69 2.43
N ALA A 80 -5.26 10.27 1.44
CA ALA A 80 -5.76 10.00 0.10
C ALA A 80 -6.85 8.90 0.10
N GLU A 81 -6.64 7.80 0.81
CA GLU A 81 -7.63 6.74 1.02
C GLU A 81 -8.93 7.27 1.64
N CYS A 82 -8.81 8.04 2.73
CA CYS A 82 -9.94 8.66 3.40
C CYS A 82 -10.73 9.59 2.47
N TYR A 83 -10.06 10.53 1.81
CA TYR A 83 -10.72 11.48 0.92
C TYR A 83 -11.39 10.78 -0.27
N ALA A 84 -10.74 9.77 -0.83
CA ALA A 84 -11.25 9.00 -1.95
C ALA A 84 -12.54 8.25 -1.61
N ASN A 85 -12.56 7.52 -0.49
CA ASN A 85 -13.67 6.65 -0.13
C ASN A 85 -14.79 7.40 0.59
N GLU A 86 -14.43 8.28 1.52
CA GLU A 86 -15.38 8.86 2.48
C GLU A 86 -15.88 10.24 2.04
N PHE A 87 -15.10 10.98 1.25
CA PHE A 87 -15.54 12.26 0.69
C PHE A 87 -16.06 12.07 -0.74
N ILE A 88 -15.19 11.72 -1.69
CA ILE A 88 -15.58 11.58 -3.11
C ILE A 88 -16.60 10.45 -3.27
N GLY A 89 -16.34 9.28 -2.67
CA GLY A 89 -17.27 8.15 -2.73
C GLY A 89 -18.66 8.47 -2.18
N LEU A 90 -18.74 9.23 -1.08
CA LEU A 90 -20.01 9.67 -0.51
C LEU A 90 -20.78 10.60 -1.46
N HIS A 91 -20.11 11.60 -2.04
CA HIS A 91 -20.73 12.55 -2.96
C HIS A 91 -21.13 11.90 -4.29
N LEU A 92 -20.36 10.93 -4.77
CA LEU A 92 -20.71 10.13 -5.96
C LEU A 92 -21.98 9.30 -5.73
N LYS A 93 -22.13 8.66 -4.56
CA LYS A 93 -23.37 7.92 -4.23
C LYS A 93 -24.61 8.83 -4.22
N SER A 94 -24.43 10.10 -3.89
CA SER A 94 -25.50 11.10 -3.88
C SER A 94 -25.71 11.78 -5.24
N THR A 95 -24.84 11.50 -6.22
CA THR A 95 -24.90 12.05 -7.58
C THR A 95 -25.52 11.03 -8.53
N ALA A 96 -26.32 11.47 -9.50
CA ALA A 96 -26.86 10.62 -10.56
C ALA A 96 -27.65 9.38 -10.05
N GLY A 97 -28.27 9.49 -8.88
CA GLY A 97 -28.93 8.36 -8.21
C GLY A 97 -27.99 7.23 -7.81
N GLY A 98 -26.71 7.51 -7.62
CA GLY A 98 -25.67 6.54 -7.27
C GLY A 98 -25.18 5.68 -8.43
N LYS A 99 -25.56 6.00 -9.67
CA LYS A 99 -25.11 5.27 -10.86
C LYS A 99 -23.64 5.59 -11.17
N THR A 100 -22.91 4.54 -11.53
CA THR A 100 -21.53 4.61 -12.01
C THR A 100 -21.45 5.19 -13.43
N TYR A 101 -20.24 5.54 -13.88
CA TYR A 101 -20.02 5.99 -15.25
C TYR A 101 -20.51 4.99 -16.31
N ALA A 102 -20.36 3.69 -16.04
CA ALA A 102 -20.78 2.63 -16.93
C ALA A 102 -22.31 2.55 -17.03
N GLU A 103 -23.00 2.53 -15.89
CA GLU A 103 -24.47 2.44 -15.83
C GLU A 103 -25.17 3.65 -16.45
N LEU A 104 -24.57 4.84 -16.37
CA LEU A 104 -25.10 6.03 -17.04
C LEU A 104 -25.03 5.92 -18.56
N GLY A 105 -24.15 5.10 -19.12
CA GLY A 105 -24.14 4.79 -20.56
C GLY A 105 -25.41 4.07 -21.01
N ASP A 106 -25.90 3.15 -20.20
CA ASP A 106 -27.15 2.42 -20.47
C ASP A 106 -28.36 3.37 -20.37
N VAL A 107 -28.38 4.25 -19.37
CA VAL A 107 -29.42 5.29 -19.23
C VAL A 107 -29.47 6.18 -20.46
N GLN A 108 -28.32 6.66 -20.95
CA GLN A 108 -28.28 7.47 -22.17
C GLN A 108 -28.78 6.71 -23.40
N THR A 109 -28.43 5.44 -23.54
CA THR A 109 -28.89 4.59 -24.65
C THR A 109 -30.40 4.40 -24.61
N GLN A 110 -30.95 4.12 -23.43
CA GLN A 110 -32.38 3.98 -23.23
C GLN A 110 -33.14 5.27 -23.54
N LEU A 111 -32.63 6.43 -23.07
CA LEU A 111 -33.23 7.73 -23.36
C LEU A 111 -33.24 8.04 -24.87
N ARG A 112 -32.15 7.77 -25.58
CA ARG A 112 -32.10 7.93 -27.05
C ARG A 112 -33.13 7.07 -27.77
N ALA A 113 -33.31 5.82 -27.35
CA ALA A 113 -34.33 4.95 -27.92
C ALA A 113 -35.74 5.50 -27.67
N GLN A 114 -36.03 5.98 -26.45
CA GLN A 114 -37.32 6.58 -26.11
C GLN A 114 -37.59 7.88 -26.89
N ILE A 115 -36.57 8.71 -27.13
CA ILE A 115 -36.67 9.91 -27.97
C ILE A 115 -37.02 9.54 -29.41
N ALA A 116 -36.38 8.50 -29.97
CA ALA A 116 -36.70 8.02 -31.31
C ALA A 116 -38.16 7.54 -31.40
N THR A 117 -38.63 6.77 -30.42
CA THR A 117 -40.04 6.34 -30.36
C THR A 117 -41.02 7.51 -30.23
N ALA A 118 -40.74 8.49 -29.36
CA ALA A 118 -41.60 9.66 -29.19
C ALA A 118 -41.65 10.53 -30.46
N THR A 119 -40.52 10.71 -31.13
CA THR A 119 -40.43 11.42 -32.41
C THR A 119 -41.25 10.72 -33.49
N GLN A 120 -41.16 9.40 -33.60
CA GLN A 120 -41.95 8.61 -34.57
C GLN A 120 -43.46 8.69 -34.28
N ALA A 121 -43.84 8.78 -33.00
CA ALA A 121 -45.23 8.93 -32.59
C ALA A 121 -45.77 10.37 -32.74
N GLY A 122 -44.94 11.34 -33.16
CA GLY A 122 -45.31 12.75 -33.25
C GLY A 122 -45.49 13.45 -31.90
N ASP A 123 -45.06 12.82 -30.80
CA ASP A 123 -45.18 13.37 -29.44
C ASP A 123 -43.98 14.29 -29.15
N THR A 124 -44.08 15.52 -29.66
CA THR A 124 -43.02 16.53 -29.56
C THR A 124 -42.75 16.98 -28.11
N ALA A 125 -43.78 17.00 -27.26
CA ALA A 125 -43.64 17.36 -25.86
C ALA A 125 -42.80 16.32 -25.10
N LYS A 126 -43.12 15.04 -25.27
CA LYS A 126 -42.36 13.94 -24.66
C LYS A 126 -40.94 13.85 -25.21
N ALA A 127 -40.77 13.99 -26.53
CA ALA A 127 -39.43 14.01 -27.13
C ALA A 127 -38.56 15.14 -26.55
N THR A 128 -39.13 16.33 -26.36
CA THR A 128 -38.44 17.47 -25.74
C THR A 128 -38.07 17.22 -24.28
N ASP A 129 -38.96 16.62 -23.50
CA ASP A 129 -38.68 16.28 -22.11
C ASP A 129 -37.56 15.23 -21.97
N LEU A 130 -37.65 14.14 -22.75
CA LEU A 130 -36.62 13.10 -22.77
C LEU A 130 -35.27 13.63 -23.24
N GLN A 131 -35.26 14.60 -24.16
CA GLN A 131 -34.02 15.26 -24.59
C GLN A 131 -33.38 16.04 -23.43
N LYS A 132 -34.16 16.70 -22.56
CA LYS A 132 -33.64 17.35 -21.35
C LYS A 132 -33.02 16.32 -20.40
N GLN A 133 -33.72 15.21 -20.16
CA GLN A 133 -33.20 14.12 -19.32
C GLN A 133 -31.90 13.52 -19.89
N LEU A 134 -31.80 13.39 -21.21
CA LEU A 134 -30.57 12.92 -21.87
C LEU A 134 -29.42 13.92 -21.67
N THR A 135 -29.67 15.22 -21.79
CA THR A 135 -28.69 16.26 -21.51
C THR A 135 -28.24 16.20 -20.04
N GLU A 136 -29.18 16.07 -19.10
CA GLU A 136 -28.85 15.93 -17.68
C GLU A 136 -28.02 14.67 -17.39
N ALA A 137 -28.44 13.51 -17.89
CA ALA A 137 -27.71 12.26 -17.76
C ALA A 137 -26.29 12.36 -18.35
N THR A 138 -26.12 13.13 -19.44
CA THR A 138 -24.80 13.40 -20.02
C THR A 138 -23.93 14.22 -19.09
N THR A 139 -24.45 15.31 -18.52
CA THR A 139 -23.70 16.12 -17.54
C THR A 139 -23.37 15.34 -16.26
N GLN A 140 -24.31 14.53 -15.79
CA GLN A 140 -24.10 13.63 -14.65
C GLN A 140 -23.01 12.61 -14.94
N ARG A 141 -23.02 11.97 -16.12
CA ARG A 141 -21.99 11.00 -16.53
C ARG A 141 -20.60 11.61 -16.58
N GLU A 142 -20.46 12.85 -17.05
CA GLU A 142 -19.19 13.58 -17.00
C GLU A 142 -18.72 13.87 -15.57
N THR A 143 -19.65 14.21 -14.67
CA THR A 143 -19.34 14.47 -13.26
C THR A 143 -18.88 13.19 -12.56
N VAL A 144 -19.62 12.09 -12.76
CA VAL A 144 -19.29 10.78 -12.21
C VAL A 144 -17.96 10.29 -12.78
N PHE A 145 -17.71 10.44 -14.08
CA PHE A 145 -16.43 10.10 -14.69
C PHE A 145 -15.25 10.79 -13.99
N LYS A 146 -15.34 12.11 -13.80
CA LYS A 146 -14.29 12.88 -13.13
C LYS A 146 -14.11 12.44 -11.68
N GLY A 147 -15.21 12.25 -10.95
CA GLY A 147 -15.16 11.81 -9.55
C GLY A 147 -14.58 10.40 -9.39
N GLU A 148 -15.03 9.43 -10.18
CA GLU A 148 -14.52 8.06 -10.15
C GLU A 148 -13.04 8.00 -10.55
N THR A 149 -12.63 8.81 -11.53
CA THR A 149 -11.22 8.94 -11.93
C THR A 149 -10.37 9.52 -10.80
N LEU A 150 -10.77 10.65 -10.21
CA LEU A 150 -10.06 11.27 -9.10
C LEU A 150 -9.96 10.32 -7.90
N ARG A 151 -11.05 9.61 -7.59
CA ARG A 151 -11.08 8.57 -6.55
C ARG A 151 -10.06 7.46 -6.85
N GLY A 152 -10.01 6.97 -8.08
CA GLY A 152 -9.05 5.94 -8.49
C GLY A 152 -7.59 6.39 -8.39
N LEU A 153 -7.30 7.63 -8.80
CA LEU A 153 -5.95 8.21 -8.71
C LEU A 153 -5.48 8.36 -7.25
N LEU A 154 -6.35 8.87 -6.36
CA LEU A 154 -6.04 8.95 -4.93
C LEU A 154 -5.80 7.57 -4.30
N LEU A 155 -6.60 6.57 -4.66
CA LEU A 155 -6.41 5.19 -4.19
C LEU A 155 -5.12 4.56 -4.73
N THR A 156 -4.65 4.99 -5.91
CA THR A 156 -3.36 4.58 -6.44
C THR A 156 -2.21 5.18 -5.63
N SER A 157 -2.28 6.46 -5.29
CA SER A 157 -1.30 7.11 -4.38
C SER A 157 -1.28 6.44 -3.01
N TYR A 158 -2.45 6.07 -2.48
CA TYR A 158 -2.56 5.26 -1.27
C TYR A 158 -1.83 3.91 -1.41
N GLY A 159 -2.11 3.15 -2.47
CA GLY A 159 -1.44 1.87 -2.73
C GLY A 159 0.08 1.98 -2.79
N PHE A 160 0.61 3.04 -3.40
CA PHE A 160 2.05 3.33 -3.41
C PHE A 160 2.62 3.59 -2.01
N SER A 161 1.90 4.33 -1.16
CA SER A 161 2.33 4.54 0.23
C SER A 161 2.35 3.26 1.06
N GLU A 162 1.43 2.32 0.78
CA GLU A 162 1.41 1.02 1.44
C GLU A 162 2.62 0.17 1.04
N PHE A 163 3.06 0.21 -0.22
CA PHE A 163 4.34 -0.42 -0.60
C PHE A 163 5.51 0.16 0.19
N GLY A 164 5.55 1.48 0.40
CA GLY A 164 6.55 2.11 1.26
C GLY A 164 6.51 1.61 2.71
N THR A 165 5.31 1.49 3.27
CA THR A 165 5.10 0.94 4.62
C THR A 165 5.58 -0.52 4.72
N LYS A 166 5.28 -1.35 3.73
CA LYS A 166 5.75 -2.75 3.69
C LYS A 166 7.26 -2.86 3.51
N ALA A 167 7.85 -1.99 2.69
CA ALA A 167 9.31 -1.92 2.54
C ALA A 167 10.00 -1.55 3.85
N ALA A 168 9.45 -0.59 4.62
CA ALA A 168 9.97 -0.24 5.95
C ALA A 168 9.87 -1.40 6.95
N GLN A 169 8.77 -2.14 6.94
CA GLN A 169 8.59 -3.35 7.77
C GLN A 169 9.63 -4.42 7.40
N ALA A 170 9.81 -4.70 6.11
CA ALA A 170 10.80 -5.65 5.62
C ALA A 170 12.24 -5.22 5.96
N ALA A 171 12.55 -3.93 5.84
CA ALA A 171 13.84 -3.38 6.24
C ALA A 171 14.11 -3.60 7.73
N THR A 172 13.11 -3.37 8.59
CA THR A 172 13.22 -3.60 10.03
C THR A 172 13.57 -5.06 10.35
N VAL A 173 12.87 -6.01 9.71
CA VAL A 173 13.17 -7.44 9.86
C VAL A 173 14.58 -7.77 9.37
N ALA A 174 15.01 -7.21 8.24
CA ALA A 174 16.36 -7.39 7.71
C ALA A 174 17.43 -6.87 8.69
N TYR A 175 17.22 -5.70 9.30
CA TYR A 175 18.16 -5.16 10.29
C TYR A 175 18.26 -6.02 11.54
N LEU A 176 17.14 -6.55 12.05
CA LEU A 176 17.15 -7.47 13.18
C LEU A 176 17.88 -8.77 12.84
N ALA A 177 17.63 -9.34 11.66
CA ALA A 177 18.32 -10.55 11.19
C ALA A 177 19.82 -10.32 11.01
N ALA A 178 20.23 -9.20 10.39
CA ALA A 178 21.63 -8.84 10.23
C ALA A 178 22.32 -8.65 11.58
N GLY A 179 21.67 -7.97 12.53
CA GLY A 179 22.19 -7.81 13.90
C GLY A 179 22.37 -9.14 14.61
N LEU A 180 21.39 -10.05 14.52
CA LEU A 180 21.49 -11.39 15.11
C LEU A 180 22.64 -12.20 14.49
N LEU A 181 22.75 -12.23 13.15
CA LEU A 181 23.82 -12.94 12.46
C LEU A 181 25.20 -12.38 12.80
N PHE A 182 25.31 -11.06 12.94
CA PHE A 182 26.55 -10.42 13.40
C PHE A 182 26.93 -10.87 14.81
N LEU A 183 25.98 -10.90 15.75
CA LEU A 183 26.21 -11.39 17.11
C LEU A 183 26.63 -12.87 17.14
N LEU A 184 25.99 -13.72 16.32
CA LEU A 184 26.34 -15.13 16.21
C LEU A 184 27.74 -15.34 15.60
N ALA A 185 28.08 -14.56 14.56
CA ALA A 185 29.41 -14.59 13.97
C ALA A 185 30.48 -14.15 14.98
N ALA A 186 30.23 -13.08 15.75
CA ALA A 186 31.13 -12.64 16.81
C ALA A 186 31.29 -13.71 17.90
N ALA A 187 30.19 -14.33 18.33
CA ALA A 187 30.22 -15.43 19.30
C ALA A 187 31.01 -16.64 18.77
N GLY A 188 30.86 -16.98 17.48
CA GLY A 188 31.64 -18.03 16.82
C GLY A 188 33.13 -17.73 16.79
N VAL A 189 33.54 -16.48 16.51
CA VAL A 189 34.95 -16.06 16.60
C VAL A 189 35.47 -16.17 18.04
N VAL A 190 34.69 -15.71 19.03
CA VAL A 190 35.06 -15.84 20.45
C VAL A 190 35.20 -17.31 20.86
N HIS A 191 34.30 -18.19 20.40
CA HIS A 191 34.38 -19.64 20.65
C HIS A 191 35.63 -20.25 19.99
N ALA A 192 35.94 -19.86 18.76
CA ALA A 192 37.14 -20.32 18.05
C ALA A 192 38.44 -19.93 18.75
N VAL A 193 38.50 -18.72 19.33
CA VAL A 193 39.68 -18.24 20.08
C VAL A 193 39.84 -19.00 21.40
N ARG A 194 38.74 -19.38 22.06
CA ARG A 194 38.77 -20.15 23.32
C ARG A 194 38.97 -21.65 23.13
N THR A 195 38.79 -22.19 21.93
CA THR A 195 38.88 -23.63 21.65
C THR A 195 40.33 -24.05 21.37
N PRO A 196 40.88 -25.06 22.10
CA PRO A 196 42.23 -25.56 21.84
C PRO A 196 42.38 -26.13 20.42
N ALA A 197 43.55 -25.91 19.81
CA ALA A 197 43.81 -26.28 18.41
C ALA A 197 43.86 -27.80 18.15
N THR A 198 43.87 -28.61 19.20
CA THR A 198 43.95 -30.08 19.16
C THR A 198 42.57 -30.75 19.17
N VAL A 199 41.50 -30.02 19.49
CA VAL A 199 40.15 -30.59 19.60
C VAL A 199 39.55 -30.84 18.20
N GLY A 200 39.26 -32.09 17.90
CA GLY A 200 38.54 -32.51 16.70
C GLY A 200 37.04 -32.22 16.80
N PHE A 201 36.40 -31.95 15.67
CA PHE A 201 34.94 -31.93 15.57
C PHE A 201 34.41 -33.36 15.44
N ALA A 202 33.36 -33.70 16.20
CA ALA A 202 32.68 -35.01 16.16
C ALA A 202 33.63 -36.22 16.22
N VAL A 203 34.55 -36.22 17.20
CA VAL A 203 35.44 -37.37 17.43
C VAL A 203 34.59 -38.53 17.97
N PRO A 204 34.60 -39.71 17.34
CA PRO A 204 33.89 -40.88 17.85
C PRO A 204 34.44 -41.28 19.23
N ASP A 205 33.56 -41.69 20.14
CA ASP A 205 33.99 -42.29 21.39
C ASP A 205 34.82 -43.55 21.09
N SER A 206 35.99 -43.67 21.74
CA SER A 206 36.82 -44.87 21.60
C SER A 206 36.02 -46.10 22.00
N PRO A 207 36.09 -47.23 21.25
CA PRO A 207 35.46 -48.47 21.69
C PRO A 207 35.98 -48.78 23.09
N ARG A 208 35.06 -48.86 24.05
CA ARG A 208 35.36 -49.29 25.42
C ARG A 208 36.05 -50.65 25.26
N GLU A 209 37.34 -50.74 25.57
CA GLU A 209 38.08 -52.00 25.49
C GLU A 209 37.25 -53.04 26.25
N LEU A 210 36.72 -54.01 25.51
CA LEU A 210 36.17 -55.21 26.10
C LEU A 210 37.38 -55.93 26.68
N ILE A 211 37.63 -55.70 27.96
CA ILE A 211 38.59 -56.47 28.74
C ILE A 211 38.03 -57.90 28.75
N GLU A 212 38.50 -58.74 27.83
CA GLU A 212 38.28 -60.17 27.88
C GLU A 212 39.02 -60.71 29.12
N SER A 213 38.24 -61.35 30.00
CA SER A 213 38.64 -61.98 31.25
C SER A 213 39.31 -63.32 31.05
#